data_AF-A0AAE1KZV1-F1
#
_entry.id   AF-A0AAE1KZV1-F1
#
_cell.length_a   1.000
_cell.length_b   1.000
_cell.length_c   1.000
_cell.angle_alpha   90.00
_cell.angle_beta   90.00
_cell.angle_gamma   90.00
#
_symmetry.space_group_name_H-M   'P 1'
#
loop_
_entity.id
_entity.type
_entity.pdbx_description
1 polymer ?
#
loop_
_entity_poly.entity_id
_entity_poly.type
_entity_poly.pdbx_seq_one_letter_code
_entity_poly.pdbx_strand_id
1 'polypeptide(L)'
;MDASAETDAEMDEEVPHLQPLYSTAPAEQKSDEDSRLKVFNEKTWTSVKRAATMRKTLKIDKYADITNTILQDSHESTHHYHPLCYKKYTAVKRSKSASTSNDIDTPPTKQHKIQTRNSSVLPKDDEIKGECFFCGMKGKEEARQFVRTIGGCEYLRQRAELSTNERVKSLIRSGVDLIAADAWYHRSCRAKFLSETDRAVQKAPMESSVSPQLCHKNASASICS
;
A
#
# COMPACT_ATOMS: atom_id res chain seq x y z
N MET A 1 -45.45 59.40 -43.93
CA MET A 1 -45.92 58.43 -42.91
C MET A 1 -45.05 57.23 -43.16
N ASP A 2 -43.90 57.24 -42.49
CA ASP A 2 -42.74 56.47 -42.91
C ASP A 2 -42.33 55.51 -41.80
N ALA A 3 -42.21 54.26 -42.24
CA ALA A 3 -41.17 53.29 -41.95
C ALA A 3 -40.64 53.19 -40.52
N SER A 4 -40.78 52.00 -39.94
CA SER A 4 -39.67 51.32 -39.25
C SER A 4 -39.89 49.82 -39.31
N ALA A 5 -39.00 49.15 -40.03
CA ALA A 5 -38.90 47.71 -40.14
C ALA A 5 -37.84 47.22 -39.15
N GLU A 6 -38.19 46.25 -38.33
CA GLU A 6 -37.31 45.58 -37.37
C GLU A 6 -36.59 44.43 -38.09
N THR A 7 -35.26 44.39 -37.98
CA THR A 7 -34.43 43.27 -38.45
C THR A 7 -33.76 42.61 -37.25
N ASP A 8 -34.17 41.38 -36.96
CA ASP A 8 -33.52 40.44 -36.05
C ASP A 8 -32.19 39.97 -36.63
N ALA A 9 -31.12 40.08 -35.85
CA ALA A 9 -29.79 39.55 -36.15
C ALA A 9 -29.54 38.31 -35.28
N GLU A 10 -29.69 37.14 -35.89
CA GLU A 10 -29.31 35.83 -35.35
C GLU A 10 -27.77 35.75 -35.32
N MET A 11 -27.18 35.53 -34.14
CA MET A 11 -25.76 35.23 -33.98
C MET A 11 -25.60 33.74 -33.67
N ASP A 12 -25.10 32.98 -34.65
CA ASP A 12 -24.70 31.57 -34.52
C ASP A 12 -23.48 31.44 -33.59
N GLU A 13 -23.64 30.70 -32.51
CA GLU A 13 -22.58 30.39 -31.54
C GLU A 13 -21.95 29.03 -31.88
N GLU A 14 -20.79 29.02 -32.54
CA GLU A 14 -20.00 27.81 -32.80
C GLU A 14 -19.46 27.22 -31.49
N VAL A 15 -20.00 26.06 -31.08
CA VAL A 15 -19.52 25.29 -29.93
C VAL A 15 -18.36 24.38 -30.36
N PRO A 16 -17.14 24.51 -29.79
CA PRO A 16 -16.02 23.66 -30.17
C PRO A 16 -16.18 22.22 -29.66
N HIS A 17 -16.14 21.29 -30.60
CA HIS A 17 -16.22 19.84 -30.40
C HIS A 17 -14.94 19.31 -29.72
N LEU A 18 -14.99 19.13 -28.41
CA LEU A 18 -13.92 18.49 -27.63
C LEU A 18 -13.94 16.97 -27.87
N GLN A 19 -12.93 16.45 -28.56
CA GLN A 19 -12.70 15.01 -28.68
C GLN A 19 -12.19 14.41 -27.36
N PRO A 20 -12.74 13.28 -26.90
CA PRO A 20 -12.22 12.59 -25.72
C PRO A 20 -10.91 11.86 -26.05
N LEU A 21 -9.82 12.25 -25.39
CA LEU A 21 -8.56 11.50 -25.36
C LEU A 21 -8.71 10.28 -24.46
N TYR A 22 -9.22 9.17 -25.00
CA TYR A 22 -9.13 7.87 -24.34
C TYR A 22 -7.69 7.33 -24.47
N SER A 23 -6.95 7.46 -23.37
CA SER A 23 -5.65 6.84 -23.17
C SER A 23 -5.83 5.33 -23.09
N THR A 24 -5.48 4.61 -24.16
CA THR A 24 -5.43 3.14 -24.18
C THR A 24 -4.25 2.68 -23.34
N ALA A 25 -4.49 2.44 -22.05
CA ALA A 25 -3.56 1.69 -21.22
C ALA A 25 -3.36 0.28 -21.82
N PRO A 26 -2.12 -0.24 -21.87
CA PRO A 26 -1.87 -1.59 -22.36
C PRO A 26 -2.59 -2.59 -21.44
N ALA A 27 -3.53 -3.34 -22.01
CA ALA A 27 -4.16 -4.46 -21.35
C ALA A 27 -3.08 -5.48 -20.99
N GLU A 28 -2.79 -5.62 -19.71
CA GLU A 28 -1.99 -6.73 -19.18
C GLU A 28 -2.60 -8.04 -19.69
N GLN A 29 -1.89 -8.71 -20.61
CA GLN A 29 -2.20 -10.07 -21.04
C GLN A 29 -2.02 -10.99 -19.84
N LYS A 30 -3.09 -11.17 -19.06
CA LYS A 30 -3.19 -12.23 -18.06
C LYS A 30 -3.13 -13.55 -18.83
N SER A 31 -1.99 -14.21 -18.73
CA SER A 31 -1.70 -15.50 -19.35
C SER A 31 -2.81 -16.52 -19.09
N ASP A 32 -3.27 -17.18 -20.14
CA ASP A 32 -4.32 -18.23 -20.20
C ASP A 32 -4.03 -19.47 -19.29
N GLU A 33 -2.85 -19.53 -18.69
CA GLU A 33 -2.41 -20.59 -17.76
C GLU A 33 -3.28 -20.71 -16.50
N ASP A 34 -3.89 -19.61 -16.04
CA ASP A 34 -4.71 -19.59 -14.82
C ASP A 34 -6.09 -20.26 -14.98
N SER A 35 -6.49 -20.56 -16.22
CA SER A 35 -7.78 -21.19 -16.55
C SER A 35 -7.73 -22.72 -16.60
N ARG A 36 -6.54 -23.32 -16.62
CA ARG A 36 -6.40 -24.78 -16.76
C ARG A 36 -6.71 -25.50 -15.45
N LEU A 37 -7.57 -26.51 -15.52
CA LEU A 37 -7.90 -27.39 -14.40
C LEU A 37 -6.66 -28.17 -13.94
N LYS A 38 -6.43 -28.22 -12.63
CA LYS A 38 -5.38 -29.01 -11.98
C LYS A 38 -6.00 -30.12 -11.14
N VAL A 39 -5.35 -31.27 -11.08
CA VAL A 39 -5.77 -32.40 -10.23
C VAL A 39 -5.35 -32.14 -8.80
N PHE A 40 -6.22 -32.47 -7.83
CA PHE A 40 -5.84 -32.45 -6.43
C PHE A 40 -4.78 -33.50 -6.13
N ASN A 41 -3.68 -33.07 -5.52
CA ASN A 41 -2.77 -33.96 -4.81
C ASN A 41 -3.11 -33.95 -3.30
N GLU A 42 -2.56 -34.91 -2.57
CA GLU A 42 -2.81 -35.10 -1.13
C GLU A 42 -2.59 -33.82 -0.30
N LYS A 43 -1.54 -33.03 -0.62
CA LYS A 43 -1.22 -31.77 0.08
C LYS A 43 -2.28 -30.69 -0.19
N THR A 44 -2.65 -30.51 -1.45
CA THR A 44 -3.67 -29.53 -1.86
C THR A 44 -5.05 -29.91 -1.34
N TRP A 45 -5.38 -31.21 -1.32
CA TRP A 45 -6.61 -31.72 -0.75
C TRP A 45 -6.69 -31.50 0.76
N THR A 46 -5.61 -31.80 1.49
CA THR A 46 -5.52 -31.54 2.93
C THR A 46 -5.72 -30.05 3.24
N SER A 47 -5.12 -29.18 2.42
CA SER A 47 -5.27 -27.72 2.55
C SER A 47 -6.71 -27.26 2.33
N VAL A 48 -7.38 -27.85 1.32
CA VAL A 48 -8.79 -27.58 1.02
C VAL A 48 -9.72 -28.12 2.12
N LYS A 49 -9.51 -29.33 2.63
CA LYS A 49 -10.27 -29.86 3.77
C LYS A 49 -10.13 -28.99 5.00
N ARG A 50 -8.91 -28.53 5.32
CA ARG A 50 -8.69 -27.58 6.42
C ARG A 50 -9.47 -26.29 6.22
N ALA A 51 -9.43 -25.73 5.01
CA ALA A 51 -10.20 -24.53 4.69
C ALA A 51 -11.71 -24.76 4.83
N ALA A 52 -12.22 -25.92 4.38
CA ALA A 52 -13.61 -26.31 4.52
C ALA A 52 -14.04 -26.38 6.00
N THR A 53 -13.24 -27.02 6.86
CA THR A 53 -13.49 -27.07 8.31
C THR A 53 -13.56 -25.66 8.90
N MET A 54 -12.64 -24.77 8.53
CA MET A 54 -12.65 -23.40 9.00
C MET A 54 -13.88 -22.62 8.50
N ARG A 55 -14.27 -22.80 7.24
CA ARG A 55 -15.45 -22.15 6.65
C ARG A 55 -16.76 -22.57 7.32
N LYS A 56 -16.87 -23.82 7.74
CA LYS A 56 -18.03 -24.34 8.49
C LYS A 56 -18.27 -23.60 9.82
N THR A 57 -17.23 -22.98 10.38
CA THR A 57 -17.34 -22.17 11.62
C THR A 57 -17.74 -20.71 11.37
N LEU A 58 -17.79 -20.27 10.10
CA LEU A 58 -18.20 -18.91 9.76
C LEU A 58 -19.71 -18.75 9.89
N LYS A 59 -20.15 -17.57 10.32
CA LYS A 59 -21.59 -17.23 10.40
C LYS A 59 -22.28 -17.27 9.02
N ILE A 60 -21.53 -16.97 7.96
CA ILE A 60 -22.00 -16.98 6.58
C ILE A 60 -20.91 -17.65 5.74
N ASP A 61 -21.20 -18.83 5.19
CA ASP A 61 -20.32 -19.49 4.21
C ASP A 61 -20.93 -19.39 2.82
N LYS A 62 -20.33 -18.53 1.97
CA LYS A 62 -20.73 -18.39 0.56
C LYS A 62 -20.55 -19.69 -0.24
N TYR A 63 -19.72 -20.62 0.25
CA TYR A 63 -19.41 -21.88 -0.42
C TYR A 63 -19.95 -23.10 0.33
N ALA A 64 -21.05 -22.95 1.09
CA ALA A 64 -21.57 -23.98 1.99
C ALA A 64 -21.73 -25.36 1.32
N ASP A 65 -22.29 -25.41 0.11
CA ASP A 65 -22.51 -26.67 -0.61
C ASP A 65 -21.18 -27.37 -0.92
N ILE A 66 -20.23 -26.64 -1.50
CA ILE A 66 -18.89 -27.12 -1.83
C ILE A 66 -18.14 -27.54 -0.56
N THR A 67 -18.25 -26.76 0.51
CA THR A 67 -17.68 -27.06 1.83
C THR A 67 -18.20 -28.39 2.37
N ASN A 68 -19.51 -28.65 2.27
CA ASN A 68 -20.08 -29.91 2.73
C ASN A 68 -19.63 -31.09 1.88
N THR A 69 -19.58 -30.95 0.55
CA THR A 69 -19.08 -31.99 -0.36
C THR A 69 -17.63 -32.35 0.00
N ILE A 70 -16.74 -31.37 0.12
CA ILE A 70 -15.32 -31.59 0.45
C ILE A 70 -15.13 -32.30 1.79
N LEU A 71 -15.99 -32.01 2.79
CA LEU A 71 -15.89 -32.62 4.11
C LEU A 71 -16.38 -34.06 4.15
N GLN A 72 -17.36 -34.41 3.31
CA GLN A 72 -17.91 -35.76 3.21
C GLN A 72 -17.04 -36.67 2.33
N ASP A 73 -16.35 -36.10 1.36
CA ASP A 73 -15.62 -36.88 0.36
C ASP A 73 -14.27 -37.42 0.86
N SER A 74 -13.86 -38.55 0.31
CA SER A 74 -12.51 -39.10 0.53
C SER A 74 -11.54 -38.54 -0.52
N HIS A 75 -10.23 -38.63 -0.32
CA HIS A 75 -9.30 -38.13 -1.34
C HIS A 75 -9.29 -39.09 -2.53
N GLU A 76 -10.08 -38.79 -3.55
CA GLU A 76 -9.99 -39.48 -4.84
C GLU A 76 -9.15 -38.66 -5.81
N SER A 77 -8.27 -39.32 -6.57
CA SER A 77 -7.36 -38.69 -7.53
C SER A 77 -8.06 -38.10 -8.76
N THR A 78 -9.39 -38.12 -8.79
CA THR A 78 -10.26 -37.67 -9.88
C THR A 78 -10.75 -36.23 -9.70
N HIS A 79 -10.54 -35.60 -8.55
CA HIS A 79 -11.00 -34.24 -8.32
C HIS A 79 -10.09 -33.20 -8.99
N HIS A 80 -10.72 -32.27 -9.69
CA HIS A 80 -10.03 -31.18 -10.39
C HIS A 80 -10.45 -29.81 -9.82
N TYR A 81 -9.56 -28.83 -9.92
CA TYR A 81 -9.82 -27.47 -9.47
C TYR A 81 -9.20 -26.41 -10.37
N HIS A 82 -9.81 -25.23 -10.39
CA HIS A 82 -9.21 -24.04 -10.97
C HIS A 82 -8.27 -23.38 -9.95
N PRO A 83 -7.02 -23.04 -10.32
CA PRO A 83 -6.07 -22.40 -9.40
C PRO A 83 -6.63 -21.14 -8.73
N LEU A 84 -7.36 -20.32 -9.48
CA LEU A 84 -8.00 -19.10 -8.98
C LEU A 84 -9.09 -19.39 -7.95
N CYS A 85 -9.94 -20.40 -8.20
CA CYS A 85 -10.99 -20.81 -7.27
C CYS A 85 -10.41 -21.42 -6.01
N TYR A 86 -9.38 -22.27 -6.15
CA TYR A 86 -8.64 -22.83 -5.01
C TYR A 86 -8.09 -21.72 -4.12
N LYS A 87 -7.37 -20.74 -4.70
CA LYS A 87 -6.79 -19.62 -3.95
C LYS A 87 -7.86 -18.84 -3.18
N LYS A 88 -8.98 -18.52 -3.84
CA LYS A 88 -10.11 -17.82 -3.21
C LYS A 88 -10.78 -18.65 -2.12
N TYR A 89 -10.96 -19.95 -2.35
CA TYR A 89 -11.59 -20.86 -1.40
C TYR A 89 -10.71 -21.08 -0.17
N THR A 90 -9.41 -21.30 -0.33
CA THR A 90 -8.48 -21.54 0.78
C THR A 90 -8.10 -20.28 1.57
N ALA A 91 -8.40 -19.09 1.05
CA ALA A 91 -8.16 -17.81 1.72
C ALA A 91 -9.18 -17.55 2.85
N VAL A 92 -9.20 -18.43 3.86
CA VAL A 92 -10.08 -18.29 5.03
C VAL A 92 -9.37 -17.46 6.09
N LYS A 93 -9.94 -16.31 6.45
CA LYS A 93 -9.40 -15.43 7.48
C LYS A 93 -9.46 -16.15 8.82
N ARG A 94 -8.29 -16.38 9.44
CA ARG A 94 -8.22 -16.93 10.81
C ARG A 94 -8.88 -15.93 11.76
N SER A 95 -9.90 -16.37 12.48
CA SER A 95 -10.43 -15.60 13.60
C SER A 95 -9.29 -15.39 14.59
N LYS A 96 -9.05 -14.13 14.96
CA LYS A 96 -7.97 -13.72 15.86
C LYS A 96 -8.08 -14.34 17.26
N SER A 97 -9.23 -14.97 17.55
CA SER A 97 -9.58 -15.64 18.80
C SER A 97 -9.18 -17.12 18.88
N ALA A 98 -8.79 -17.78 17.78
CA ALA A 98 -8.47 -19.22 17.81
C ALA A 98 -7.05 -19.57 18.29
N SER A 99 -6.27 -18.58 18.76
CA SER A 99 -4.95 -18.82 19.36
C SER A 99 -5.01 -18.96 20.89
N THR A 100 -6.20 -18.98 21.48
CA THR A 100 -6.36 -19.01 22.93
C THR A 100 -7.54 -19.90 23.35
N SER A 101 -7.43 -21.22 23.18
CA SER A 101 -8.19 -22.12 24.06
C SER A 101 -7.73 -23.57 23.94
N ASN A 102 -7.34 -24.09 25.11
CA ASN A 102 -7.44 -25.47 25.60
C ASN A 102 -6.38 -26.46 25.12
N ASP A 103 -5.29 -26.57 25.90
CA ASP A 103 -4.92 -27.87 26.43
C ASP A 103 -4.27 -27.74 27.82
N ILE A 104 -4.65 -28.65 28.70
CA ILE A 104 -4.30 -28.73 30.12
C ILE A 104 -2.97 -29.51 30.23
N ASP A 105 -2.07 -29.02 31.10
CA ASP A 105 -0.84 -29.69 31.57
C ASP A 105 0.14 -30.24 30.53
N THR A 106 0.90 -29.35 29.89
CA THR A 106 2.24 -29.72 29.40
C THR A 106 3.22 -28.58 29.65
N PRO A 107 4.37 -28.82 30.31
CA PRO A 107 5.33 -27.75 30.60
C PRO A 107 5.88 -27.13 29.31
N PRO A 108 6.17 -25.81 29.32
CA PRO A 108 6.43 -25.03 28.10
C PRO A 108 7.75 -25.45 27.46
N THR A 109 7.69 -26.41 26.55
CA THR A 109 8.80 -26.67 25.64
C THR A 109 8.80 -25.57 24.59
N LYS A 110 9.82 -24.72 24.68
CA LYS A 110 10.12 -23.61 23.78
C LYS A 110 9.86 -24.02 22.33
N GLN A 111 8.73 -23.59 21.77
CA GLN A 111 8.49 -23.68 20.34
C GLN A 111 9.52 -22.81 19.66
N HIS A 112 10.60 -23.43 19.19
CA HIS A 112 11.44 -22.90 18.13
C HIS A 112 10.52 -22.65 16.95
N LYS A 113 10.09 -21.39 16.80
CA LYS A 113 9.62 -20.88 15.52
C LYS A 113 10.73 -21.19 14.54
N ILE A 114 10.47 -22.12 13.63
CA ILE A 114 11.28 -22.33 12.44
C ILE A 114 11.10 -21.04 11.63
N GLN A 115 11.94 -20.08 12.00
CA GLN A 115 12.15 -18.82 11.33
C GLN A 115 12.85 -19.20 10.03
N THR A 116 12.07 -19.35 8.97
CA THR A 116 12.60 -19.45 7.61
C THR A 116 13.49 -18.24 7.41
N ARG A 117 14.81 -18.49 7.46
CA ARG A 117 15.89 -17.60 7.02
C ARG A 117 15.44 -16.92 5.73
N ASN A 118 15.40 -15.58 5.77
CA ASN A 118 15.14 -14.60 4.70
C ASN A 118 14.06 -13.55 5.06
N SER A 119 13.64 -13.42 6.32
CA SER A 119 13.14 -12.12 6.76
C SER A 119 14.34 -11.19 6.91
N SER A 120 14.58 -10.37 5.89
CA SER A 120 15.32 -9.13 6.06
C SER A 120 14.84 -8.46 7.34
N VAL A 121 15.76 -8.02 8.19
CA VAL A 121 15.49 -7.24 9.40
C VAL A 121 15.01 -5.85 8.94
N LEU A 122 13.86 -5.82 8.28
CA LEU A 122 13.14 -4.60 8.02
C LEU A 122 12.21 -4.42 9.22
N PRO A 123 12.27 -3.28 9.92
CA PRO A 123 11.24 -2.91 10.87
C PRO A 123 9.88 -3.10 10.20
N LYS A 124 8.96 -3.76 10.92
CA LYS A 124 7.62 -3.97 10.39
C LYS A 124 6.96 -2.61 10.23
N ASP A 125 6.18 -2.41 9.17
CA ASP A 125 5.43 -1.17 8.93
C ASP A 125 4.56 -0.74 10.14
N ASP A 126 4.20 -1.70 11.00
CA ASP A 126 3.50 -1.47 12.27
C ASP A 126 4.30 -0.65 13.31
N GLU A 127 5.62 -0.54 13.18
CA GLU A 127 6.50 0.06 14.18
C GLU A 127 6.44 1.61 14.19
N ILE A 128 6.06 2.22 13.06
CA ILE A 128 5.94 3.70 12.96
C ILE A 128 4.50 4.16 13.24
N LYS A 129 3.52 3.26 13.15
CA LYS A 129 2.11 3.63 13.19
C LYS A 129 1.74 4.28 14.52
N GLY A 130 1.29 5.53 14.44
CA GLY A 130 0.84 6.28 15.61
C GLY A 130 1.97 6.94 16.43
N GLU A 131 3.22 6.87 15.98
CA GLU A 131 4.37 7.56 16.57
C GLU A 131 4.88 8.70 15.68
N CYS A 132 5.43 9.76 16.29
CA CYS A 132 6.12 10.80 15.53
C CYS A 132 7.37 10.21 14.86
N PHE A 133 7.46 10.36 13.54
CA PHE A 133 8.58 9.89 12.72
C PHE A 133 9.96 10.30 13.28
N PHE A 134 10.09 11.55 13.79
CA PHE A 134 11.36 12.06 14.31
C PHE A 134 11.67 11.63 15.73
N CYS A 135 10.70 11.66 16.65
CA CYS A 135 10.96 11.51 18.08
C CYS A 135 10.40 10.24 18.73
N GLY A 136 9.67 9.40 17.98
CA GLY A 136 9.09 8.14 18.46
C GLY A 136 7.96 8.28 19.50
N MET A 137 7.62 9.50 19.91
CA MET A 137 6.58 9.71 20.92
C MET A 137 5.18 9.65 20.30
N LYS A 138 4.26 9.00 21.02
CA LYS A 138 2.81 9.06 20.77
C LYS A 138 2.23 10.25 21.54
N GLY A 139 1.59 11.19 20.85
CA GLY A 139 0.68 12.16 21.48
C GLY A 139 1.30 13.27 22.34
N LYS A 140 2.21 14.10 21.79
CA LYS A 140 2.34 15.46 22.35
C LYS A 140 1.08 16.28 22.04
N GLU A 141 0.81 17.31 22.82
CA GLU A 141 -0.24 18.34 22.58
C GLU A 141 -0.01 19.20 21.31
N GLU A 142 0.86 18.75 20.41
CA GLU A 142 1.16 19.47 19.19
C GLU A 142 0.41 18.86 18.01
N ALA A 143 -0.10 19.73 17.12
CA ALA A 143 -0.78 19.29 15.90
C ALA A 143 0.10 18.33 15.08
N ARG A 144 -0.49 17.19 14.72
CA ARG A 144 0.17 16.14 13.93
C ARG A 144 0.09 16.51 12.45
N GLN A 145 1.21 16.42 11.75
CA GLN A 145 1.27 16.58 10.30
C GLN A 145 1.66 15.26 9.65
N PHE A 146 1.03 14.93 8.52
CA PHE A 146 1.25 13.67 7.81
C PHE A 146 2.18 13.85 6.63
N VAL A 147 2.99 12.84 6.34
CA VAL A 147 3.77 12.78 5.10
C VAL A 147 2.85 12.31 3.97
N ARG A 148 2.41 13.23 3.11
CA ARG A 148 1.37 12.95 2.09
C ARG A 148 1.89 12.86 0.66
N THR A 149 3.09 13.36 0.40
CA THR A 149 3.61 13.52 -0.97
C THR A 149 4.88 12.72 -1.16
N ILE A 150 5.02 12.12 -2.35
CA ILE A 150 6.21 11.38 -2.75
C ILE A 150 7.44 12.29 -2.67
N GLY A 151 7.35 13.52 -3.19
CA GLY A 151 8.44 14.49 -3.09
C GLY A 151 8.81 14.85 -1.65
N GLY A 152 7.85 14.87 -0.72
CA GLY A 152 8.12 15.05 0.70
C GLY A 152 8.91 13.88 1.31
N CYS A 153 8.57 12.63 0.93
CA CYS A 153 9.32 11.44 1.32
C CYS A 153 10.76 11.46 0.78
N GLU A 154 10.93 11.72 -0.52
CA GLU A 154 12.25 11.75 -1.15
C GLU A 154 13.14 12.81 -0.52
N TYR A 155 12.58 14.00 -0.25
CA TYR A 155 13.30 15.06 0.44
C TYR A 155 13.76 14.65 1.85
N LEU A 156 12.90 13.96 2.62
CA LEU A 156 13.29 13.41 3.92
C LEU A 156 14.37 12.34 3.78
N ARG A 157 14.31 11.47 2.76
CA ARG A 157 15.34 10.45 2.50
C ARG A 157 16.70 11.08 2.23
N GLN A 158 16.76 12.08 1.35
CA GLN A 158 18.00 12.76 1.00
C GLN A 158 18.64 13.43 2.21
N ARG A 159 17.82 14.03 3.09
CA ARG A 159 18.32 14.74 4.27
C ARG A 159 18.60 13.84 5.48
N ALA A 160 18.03 12.64 5.53
CA ALA A 160 18.20 11.75 6.68
C ALA A 160 19.67 11.40 6.93
N GLU A 161 20.48 11.24 5.88
CA GLU A 161 21.92 10.96 6.02
C GLU A 161 22.69 12.10 6.70
N LEU A 162 22.20 13.35 6.58
CA LEU A 162 22.78 14.53 7.22
C LEU A 162 22.31 14.75 8.66
N SER A 163 21.30 13.99 9.10
CA SER A 163 20.80 14.11 10.46
C SER A 163 21.67 13.37 11.46
N THR A 164 21.72 13.84 12.69
CA THR A 164 22.28 13.17 13.86
C THR A 164 21.27 12.21 14.51
N ASN A 165 20.01 12.25 14.08
CA ASN A 165 18.95 11.41 14.62
C ASN A 165 19.01 10.00 14.00
N GLU A 166 19.61 9.06 14.73
CA GLU A 166 19.78 7.68 14.30
C GLU A 166 18.44 6.95 14.07
N ARG A 167 17.36 7.34 14.76
CA ARG A 167 16.03 6.78 14.48
C ARG A 167 15.59 7.13 13.06
N VAL A 168 15.70 8.39 12.66
CA VAL A 168 15.31 8.84 11.31
C VAL A 168 16.13 8.12 10.26
N LYS A 169 17.45 8.02 10.45
CA LYS A 169 18.33 7.24 9.55
C LYS A 169 17.89 5.79 9.45
N SER A 170 17.64 5.13 10.57
CA SER A 170 17.23 3.73 10.60
C SER A 170 15.91 3.50 9.87
N LEU A 171 14.91 4.36 10.09
CA LEU A 171 13.60 4.29 9.41
C LEU A 171 13.70 4.53 7.89
N ILE A 172 14.60 5.43 7.46
CA ILE A 172 14.84 5.66 6.03
C ILE A 172 15.61 4.50 5.39
N ARG A 173 16.69 4.02 6.03
CA ARG A 173 17.55 2.94 5.49
C ARG A 173 16.85 1.60 5.42
N SER A 174 15.86 1.38 6.30
CA SER A 174 14.97 0.22 6.21
C SER A 174 14.01 0.26 5.02
N GLY A 175 13.96 1.37 4.28
CA GLY A 175 13.11 1.48 3.10
C GLY A 175 11.61 1.52 3.43
N VAL A 176 11.24 1.91 4.65
CA VAL A 176 9.83 2.02 5.03
C VAL A 176 9.16 3.09 4.18
N ASP A 177 8.01 2.74 3.58
CA ASP A 177 7.17 3.70 2.88
C ASP A 177 6.40 4.54 3.90
N LEU A 178 6.88 5.77 4.11
CA LEU A 178 6.30 6.71 5.07
C LEU A 178 4.85 7.09 4.73
N ILE A 179 4.45 7.02 3.45
CA ILE A 179 3.07 7.33 3.04
C ILE A 179 2.20 6.11 3.36
N ALA A 180 2.61 4.92 2.95
CA ALA A 180 1.85 3.69 3.22
C ALA A 180 1.74 3.38 4.73
N ALA A 181 2.72 3.79 5.53
CA ALA A 181 2.73 3.65 6.98
C ALA A 181 1.89 4.73 7.71
N ASP A 182 1.25 5.65 6.99
CA ASP A 182 0.56 6.83 7.56
C ASP A 182 1.44 7.60 8.56
N ALA A 183 2.73 7.78 8.20
CA ALA A 183 3.68 8.41 9.10
C ALA A 183 3.29 9.87 9.36
N TRP A 184 3.35 10.27 10.63
CA TRP A 184 3.09 11.64 11.06
C TRP A 184 4.25 12.18 11.88
N TYR A 185 4.30 13.49 12.04
CA TYR A 185 5.33 14.18 12.81
C TYR A 185 4.78 15.41 13.53
N HIS A 186 5.47 15.83 14.58
CA HIS A 186 5.25 17.13 15.22
C HIS A 186 5.91 18.25 14.39
N ARG A 187 5.27 19.42 14.29
CA ARG A 187 5.80 20.57 13.53
C ARG A 187 7.16 21.02 14.08
N SER A 188 7.32 21.05 15.41
CA SER A 188 8.56 21.38 16.11
C SER A 188 9.69 20.39 15.78
N CYS A 189 9.39 19.09 15.72
CA CYS A 189 10.36 18.07 15.35
C CYS A 189 10.84 18.24 13.91
N ARG A 190 9.93 18.55 12.97
CA ARG A 190 10.31 18.84 11.58
C ARG A 190 11.18 20.09 11.50
N ALA A 191 10.82 21.17 12.20
CA ALA A 191 11.60 22.40 12.21
C ALA A 191 13.03 22.17 12.73
N LYS A 192 13.18 21.39 13.82
CA LYS A 192 14.49 21.01 14.36
C LYS A 192 15.31 20.18 13.37
N PHE A 193 14.68 19.19 12.74
CA PHE A 193 15.34 18.38 11.71
C PHE A 193 15.83 19.21 10.52
N LEU A 194 15.00 20.14 10.04
CA LEU A 194 15.37 21.02 8.92
C LEU A 194 16.52 21.95 9.29
N SER A 195 16.46 22.63 10.44
CA SER A 195 17.53 23.54 10.85
C SER A 195 18.87 22.83 11.07
N GLU A 196 18.83 21.59 11.56
CA GLU A 196 20.00 20.75 11.72
C GLU A 196 20.61 20.33 10.38
N THR A 197 19.79 19.82 9.48
CA THR A 197 20.24 19.32 8.17
C THR A 197 20.67 20.45 7.24
N ASP A 198 20.02 21.62 7.28
CA ASP A 198 20.43 22.82 6.54
C ASP A 198 21.85 23.28 6.93
N ARG A 199 22.17 23.25 8.24
CA ARG A 199 23.51 23.58 8.72
C ARG A 199 24.55 22.56 8.27
N ALA A 200 24.18 21.30 8.09
CA ALA A 200 25.08 20.27 7.59
C ALA A 200 25.39 20.48 6.10
N VAL A 201 24.38 20.83 5.28
CA VAL A 201 24.56 21.16 3.86
C VAL A 201 25.51 22.34 3.68
N GLN A 202 25.37 23.39 4.49
CA GLN A 202 26.24 24.58 4.41
C GLN A 202 27.69 24.33 4.83
N LYS A 203 27.94 23.29 5.63
CA LYS A 203 29.27 22.93 6.12
C LYS A 203 30.01 21.94 5.21
N ALA A 204 29.30 21.27 4.30
CA ALA A 204 29.94 20.41 3.34
C ALA A 204 30.79 21.29 2.40
N PRO A 205 32.13 21.13 2.37
CA PRO A 205 32.96 21.84 1.41
C PRO A 205 32.46 21.47 0.01
N MET A 206 32.41 22.45 -0.90
CA MET A 206 31.91 22.33 -2.28
C MET A 206 32.79 21.41 -3.16
N GLU A 207 33.06 20.19 -2.73
CA GLU A 207 33.71 19.16 -3.55
C GLU A 207 32.65 18.30 -4.23
N SER A 208 31.89 18.90 -5.14
CA SER A 208 31.21 18.22 -6.27
C SER A 208 30.23 19.20 -6.90
N SER A 209 30.72 19.95 -7.87
CA SER A 209 29.91 20.69 -8.83
C SER A 209 29.19 19.72 -9.77
N VAL A 210 28.08 19.14 -9.32
CA VAL A 210 27.06 18.64 -10.25
C VAL A 210 25.75 19.31 -9.86
N SER A 211 25.51 20.45 -10.50
CA SER A 211 24.27 21.22 -10.36
C SER A 211 23.06 20.33 -10.70
N PRO A 212 22.10 20.14 -9.78
CA PRO A 212 20.81 19.62 -10.15
C PRO A 212 20.09 20.75 -10.91
N GLN A 213 19.98 20.62 -12.23
CA GLN A 213 19.05 21.45 -12.99
C GLN A 213 17.62 21.07 -12.59
N LEU A 214 17.11 21.72 -11.55
CA LEU A 214 15.69 21.87 -11.31
C LEU A 214 15.13 22.75 -12.44
N CYS A 215 14.62 22.09 -13.49
CA CYS A 215 13.84 22.75 -14.52
C CYS A 215 12.47 23.16 -13.94
N HIS A 216 12.44 24.27 -13.20
CA HIS A 216 11.21 24.98 -12.92
C HIS A 216 10.71 25.63 -14.22
N LYS A 217 9.85 24.92 -14.95
CA LYS A 217 9.01 25.54 -15.98
C LYS A 217 7.92 26.33 -15.26
N ASN A 218 8.19 27.60 -14.99
CA ASN A 218 7.16 28.55 -14.60
C ASN A 218 6.34 28.87 -15.85
N ALA A 219 5.13 28.31 -15.93
CA ALA A 219 4.12 28.75 -16.88
C ALA A 219 3.42 29.98 -16.28
N SER A 220 3.87 31.16 -16.68
CA SER A 220 3.17 32.43 -16.41
C SER A 220 1.97 32.51 -17.37
N ALA A 221 0.75 32.40 -16.84
CA ALA A 221 -0.44 32.75 -17.59
C ALA A 221 -0.52 34.29 -17.68
N SER A 222 -0.38 34.81 -18.90
CA SER A 222 -0.64 36.21 -19.22
C SER A 222 -2.15 36.39 -19.41
N ILE A 223 -2.75 37.21 -18.57
CA ILE A 223 -4.15 37.66 -18.70
C ILE A 223 -4.14 38.79 -19.72
N CYS A 224 -4.78 38.61 -20.87
CA CYS A 224 -5.10 39.70 -21.79
C CYS A 224 -6.47 40.28 -21.41
N SER A 225 -6.53 41.61 -21.36
CA SER A 225 -7.74 42.42 -21.17
C SER A 225 -8.46 42.66 -22.49
#